data_AF-A0A3R9EPJ2-F1
#
_entry.id   AF-A0A3R9EPJ2-F1
#
_cell.length_a   1.000
_cell.length_b   1.000
_cell.length_c   1.000
_cell.angle_alpha   90.00
_cell.angle_beta   90.00
_cell.angle_gamma   90.00
#
_symmetry.space_group_name_H-M   'P 1'
#
loop_
_entity.id
_entity.type
_entity.pdbx_description
1 polymer ?
#
loop_
_entity_poly.entity_id
_entity_poly.type
_entity_poly.pdbx_seq_one_letter_code
_entity_poly.pdbx_strand_id
1 'polypeptide(L)'
;MVGTAGADTLNVNDTGWWKDGNSFNESSTPIQAAVSNASSGDTILVDSGTYIENIEVSTSLLNITSANGASVTHVIAADPENPVFDIKSDSVTINGFNISGANGNNGIYASGIYLNNANYCNLTDNTIPDNYFSAIYLSSSSNN
;
A
#
# COMPACT_ATOMS: atom_id res chain seq x y z
N MET A 1 28.68 -12.35 13.35
CA MET A 1 28.23 -10.95 13.24
C MET A 1 26.75 -11.03 12.93
N VAL A 2 25.90 -10.97 13.95
CA VAL A 2 24.44 -10.97 13.76
C VAL A 2 24.08 -9.52 13.52
N GLY A 3 23.97 -9.13 12.25
CA GLY A 3 23.40 -7.84 11.91
C GLY A 3 21.93 -7.89 12.29
N THR A 4 21.54 -7.19 13.34
CA THR A 4 20.16 -6.72 13.46
C THR A 4 19.98 -5.77 12.28
N ALA A 5 19.41 -6.26 11.17
CA ALA A 5 18.98 -5.36 10.12
C ALA A 5 17.95 -4.42 10.77
N GLY A 6 18.30 -3.13 10.86
CA GLY A 6 17.33 -2.12 11.23
C GLY A 6 16.25 -2.06 10.16
N ALA A 7 15.12 -1.42 10.49
CA ALA A 7 14.14 -1.04 9.49
C ALA A 7 14.82 -0.22 8.38
N ASP A 8 14.70 -0.66 7.13
CA ASP A 8 15.17 0.08 5.96
C ASP A 8 14.05 0.98 5.41
N THR A 9 14.43 1.95 4.57
CA THR A 9 13.48 2.69 3.73
C THR A 9 13.66 2.27 2.27
N LEU A 10 12.55 1.89 1.64
CA LEU A 10 12.43 1.69 0.20
C LEU A 10 11.70 2.91 -0.38
N ASN A 11 12.40 3.69 -1.19
CA ASN A 11 11.82 4.83 -1.89
C ASN A 11 11.17 4.37 -3.20
N VAL A 12 10.04 4.97 -3.54
CA VAL A 12 9.22 4.62 -4.70
C VAL A 12 8.88 5.88 -5.48
N ASN A 13 9.11 5.86 -6.80
CA ASN A 13 8.60 6.87 -7.74
C ASN A 13 7.76 6.18 -8.84
N ASP A 14 7.29 6.95 -9.80
CA ASP A 14 6.42 6.49 -10.90
C ASP A 14 7.06 5.44 -11.85
N THR A 15 8.37 5.21 -11.76
CA THR A 15 9.11 4.34 -12.69
C THR A 15 9.84 3.18 -12.01
N GLY A 16 9.86 3.12 -10.68
CA GLY A 16 10.59 2.10 -9.95
C GLY A 16 10.79 2.37 -8.47
N TRP A 17 11.71 1.63 -7.87
CA TRP A 17 12.01 1.70 -6.44
C TRP A 17 13.49 1.46 -6.13
N TRP A 18 13.97 1.96 -5.00
CA TRP A 18 15.34 1.75 -4.54
C TRP A 18 15.45 1.84 -3.01
N LYS A 19 16.48 1.19 -2.44
CA LYS A 19 16.94 1.46 -1.08
C LYS A 19 18.07 2.49 -1.14
N ASP A 20 18.21 3.31 -0.11
CA ASP A 20 19.29 4.31 -0.06
C ASP A 20 20.67 3.65 -0.23
N GLY A 21 21.48 4.20 -1.14
CA GLY A 21 22.79 3.66 -1.48
C GLY A 21 22.80 2.43 -2.40
N ASN A 22 21.63 1.94 -2.81
CA ASN A 22 21.50 0.84 -3.77
C ASN A 22 21.06 1.33 -5.17
N SER A 23 21.19 0.44 -6.16
CA SER A 23 20.75 0.69 -7.52
C SER A 23 19.22 0.83 -7.62
N PHE A 24 18.78 1.64 -8.58
CA PHE A 24 17.39 1.78 -8.97
C PHE A 24 16.87 0.50 -9.64
N ASN A 25 15.64 0.11 -9.31
CA ASN A 25 14.95 -1.04 -9.89
C ASN A 25 13.71 -0.55 -10.64
N GLU A 26 13.76 -0.59 -11.98
CA GLU A 26 12.62 -0.24 -12.83
C GLU A 26 11.44 -1.19 -12.60
N SER A 27 10.23 -0.62 -12.53
CA SER A 27 8.99 -1.38 -12.39
C SER A 27 7.81 -0.58 -12.93
N SER A 28 6.89 -1.25 -13.61
CA SER A 28 5.59 -0.67 -14.01
C SER A 28 4.56 -0.69 -12.87
N THR A 29 4.85 -1.41 -11.78
CA THR A 29 4.04 -1.45 -10.54
C THR A 29 4.99 -1.23 -9.35
N PRO A 30 5.56 -0.03 -9.22
CA PRO A 30 6.68 0.21 -8.33
C PRO A 30 6.30 0.14 -6.84
N ILE A 31 5.06 0.44 -6.43
CA ILE A 31 4.65 0.28 -5.03
C ILE A 31 4.62 -1.21 -4.67
N GLN A 32 3.94 -2.04 -5.48
CA GLN A 32 3.89 -3.48 -5.25
C GLN A 32 5.30 -4.10 -5.30
N ALA A 33 6.18 -3.64 -6.20
CA ALA A 33 7.55 -4.14 -6.28
C ALA A 33 8.36 -3.84 -5.01
N ALA A 34 8.20 -2.65 -4.43
CA ALA A 34 8.80 -2.33 -3.14
C ALA A 34 8.20 -3.18 -2.01
N VAL A 35 6.87 -3.35 -1.95
CA VAL A 35 6.19 -4.21 -0.96
C VAL A 35 6.72 -5.64 -1.00
N SER A 36 6.89 -6.20 -2.20
CA SER A 36 7.40 -7.56 -2.39
C SER A 36 8.87 -7.75 -1.98
N ASN A 37 9.64 -6.67 -1.84
CA ASN A 37 11.05 -6.68 -1.45
C ASN A 37 11.31 -6.12 -0.04
N ALA A 38 10.27 -5.63 0.64
CA ALA A 38 10.34 -5.10 1.99
C ALA A 38 10.38 -6.22 3.03
N SER A 39 11.14 -6.01 4.09
CA SER A 39 11.15 -6.85 5.29
C SER A 39 10.28 -6.25 6.38
N SER A 40 9.88 -7.06 7.36
CA SER A 40 9.08 -6.60 8.49
C SER A 40 9.77 -5.44 9.22
N GLY A 41 9.03 -4.34 9.42
CA GLY A 41 9.54 -3.10 10.00
C GLY A 41 9.99 -2.06 8.98
N ASP A 42 10.19 -2.42 7.71
CA ASP A 42 10.61 -1.48 6.67
C ASP A 42 9.54 -0.41 6.39
N THR A 43 10.01 0.76 5.95
CA THR A 43 9.18 1.84 5.43
C THR A 43 9.23 1.85 3.91
N ILE A 44 8.07 1.95 3.28
CA ILE A 44 7.92 2.21 1.85
C ILE A 44 7.48 3.66 1.72
N LEU A 45 8.40 4.51 1.27
CA LEU A 45 8.19 5.94 1.09
C LEU A 45 7.86 6.22 -0.37
N VAL A 46 6.62 6.63 -0.63
CA VAL A 46 6.09 6.81 -1.99
C VAL A 46 6.07 8.29 -2.34
N ASP A 47 6.79 8.67 -3.39
CA ASP A 47 6.81 10.04 -3.91
C ASP A 47 5.44 10.47 -4.45
N SER A 48 5.32 11.76 -4.79
CA SER A 48 4.14 12.27 -5.49
C SER A 48 4.02 11.63 -6.87
N GLY A 49 2.80 11.26 -7.26
CA GLY A 49 2.58 10.56 -8.52
C GLY A 49 1.18 9.98 -8.63
N THR A 50 0.94 9.31 -9.75
CA THR A 50 -0.25 8.49 -9.99
C THR A 50 0.19 7.07 -10.30
N TYR A 51 -0.22 6.13 -9.46
CA TYR A 51 0.17 4.74 -9.50
C TYR A 51 -1.07 3.91 -9.84
N ILE A 52 -1.02 3.18 -10.95
CA ILE A 52 -2.13 2.32 -11.39
C ILE A 52 -1.79 0.89 -11.01
N GLU A 53 -2.20 0.48 -9.81
CA GLU A 53 -1.79 -0.77 -9.16
C GLU A 53 -2.90 -1.32 -8.25
N ASN A 54 -2.90 -2.62 -8.04
CA ASN A 54 -3.54 -3.26 -6.89
C ASN A 54 -2.43 -3.83 -6.02
N ILE A 55 -2.38 -3.44 -4.75
CA ILE A 55 -1.27 -3.74 -3.83
C ILE A 55 -1.72 -4.78 -2.81
N GLU A 56 -1.09 -5.95 -2.83
CA GLU A 56 -1.20 -6.96 -1.79
C GLU A 56 -0.09 -6.78 -0.75
N VAL A 57 -0.48 -6.63 0.52
CA VAL A 57 0.44 -6.47 1.66
C VAL A 57 0.38 -7.72 2.54
N SER A 58 1.37 -8.59 2.40
CA SER A 58 1.48 -9.87 3.12
C SER A 58 2.66 -9.93 4.10
N THR A 59 3.34 -8.81 4.32
CA THR A 59 4.42 -8.65 5.30
C THR A 59 3.93 -7.75 6.44
N SER A 60 4.08 -8.22 7.68
CA SER A 60 3.67 -7.47 8.88
C SER A 60 4.63 -6.33 9.21
N LEU A 61 4.16 -5.36 9.99
CA LEU A 61 4.93 -4.19 10.45
C LEU A 61 5.47 -3.31 9.32
N LEU A 62 4.89 -3.36 8.13
CA LEU A 62 5.24 -2.43 7.06
C LEU A 62 4.61 -1.06 7.29
N ASN A 63 5.39 -0.01 7.06
CA ASN A 63 4.90 1.35 7.01
C ASN A 63 4.89 1.85 5.57
N ILE A 64 3.72 1.88 4.93
CA ILE A 64 3.55 2.37 3.57
C ILE A 64 3.00 3.79 3.67
N THR A 65 3.80 4.78 3.26
CA THR A 65 3.47 6.19 3.45
C THR A 65 3.77 7.00 2.21
N SER A 66 2.86 7.92 1.86
CA SER A 66 3.18 8.99 0.94
C SER A 66 4.19 9.96 1.57
N ALA A 67 5.12 10.47 0.76
CA ALA A 67 6.05 11.52 1.14
C ALA A 67 5.39 12.91 1.23
N ASN A 68 4.33 13.15 0.45
CA ASN A 68 3.74 14.49 0.26
C ASN A 68 2.21 14.54 0.46
N GLY A 69 1.60 13.43 0.88
CA GLY A 69 0.19 13.34 1.26
C GLY A 69 -0.79 13.10 0.11
N ALA A 70 -2.06 12.92 0.51
CA ALA A 70 -3.11 12.41 -0.37
C ALA A 70 -3.48 13.34 -1.52
N SER A 71 -3.17 14.65 -1.42
CA SER A 71 -3.45 15.60 -2.50
C SER A 71 -2.62 15.37 -3.76
N VAL A 72 -1.48 14.66 -3.66
CA VAL A 72 -0.51 14.49 -4.74
C VAL A 72 -0.02 13.06 -4.95
N THR A 73 -0.30 12.12 -4.04
CA THR A 73 0.01 10.70 -4.22
C THR A 73 -1.27 9.90 -4.40
N HIS A 74 -1.55 9.52 -5.64
CA HIS A 74 -2.76 8.82 -6.04
C HIS A 74 -2.45 7.36 -6.35
N VAL A 75 -3.22 6.45 -5.76
CA VAL A 75 -3.18 5.02 -6.07
C VAL A 75 -4.54 4.61 -6.60
N ILE A 76 -4.56 4.15 -7.84
CA ILE A 76 -5.77 3.82 -8.60
C ILE A 76 -5.73 2.34 -8.93
N ALA A 77 -6.81 1.61 -8.67
CA ALA A 77 -6.89 0.19 -9.01
C ALA A 77 -6.55 -0.05 -10.49
N ALA A 78 -5.62 -0.97 -10.77
CA ALA A 78 -5.35 -1.43 -12.13
C ALA A 78 -6.47 -2.37 -12.62
N ASP A 79 -6.94 -3.24 -11.73
CA ASP A 79 -8.14 -4.05 -11.87
C ASP A 79 -9.24 -3.50 -10.96
N PRO A 80 -10.30 -2.89 -11.54
CA PRO A 80 -11.37 -2.27 -10.75
C PRO A 80 -12.22 -3.28 -9.97
N GLU A 81 -12.13 -4.59 -10.27
CA GLU A 81 -12.87 -5.64 -9.56
C GLU A 81 -12.18 -6.06 -8.25
N ASN A 82 -10.97 -5.59 -7.98
CA ASN A 82 -10.16 -5.93 -6.81
C ASN A 82 -9.86 -4.72 -5.92
N PRO A 83 -9.52 -4.92 -4.63
CA PRO A 83 -9.14 -3.82 -3.75
C PRO A 83 -7.91 -3.06 -4.27
N VAL A 84 -7.81 -1.76 -3.98
CA VAL A 84 -6.57 -1.01 -4.26
C VAL A 84 -5.46 -1.46 -3.32
N PHE A 85 -5.75 -1.55 -2.02
CA PHE A 85 -4.89 -2.19 -1.02
C PHE A 85 -5.58 -3.41 -0.42
N ASP A 86 -5.00 -4.60 -0.56
CA ASP A 86 -5.42 -5.86 0.07
C ASP A 86 -4.41 -6.21 1.18
N ILE A 87 -4.76 -5.86 2.43
CA ILE A 87 -3.92 -6.03 3.61
C ILE A 87 -4.22 -7.39 4.26
N LYS A 88 -3.23 -8.28 4.23
CA LYS A 88 -3.28 -9.67 4.73
C LYS A 88 -2.36 -9.91 5.91
N SER A 89 -1.93 -8.86 6.61
CA SER A 89 -0.96 -8.95 7.69
C SER A 89 -1.18 -7.90 8.76
N ASP A 90 -0.76 -8.24 9.97
CA ASP A 90 -0.94 -7.39 11.14
C ASP A 90 0.02 -6.20 11.14
N SER A 91 -0.39 -5.13 11.83
CA SER A 91 0.44 -3.96 12.13
C SER A 91 0.97 -3.22 10.90
N VAL A 92 0.21 -3.24 9.80
CA VAL A 92 0.50 -2.46 8.60
C VAL A 92 -0.01 -1.03 8.76
N THR A 93 0.79 -0.05 8.37
CA THR A 93 0.35 1.34 8.25
C THR A 93 0.17 1.70 6.77
N ILE A 94 -0.98 2.27 6.43
CA ILE A 94 -1.23 2.95 5.15
C ILE A 94 -1.49 4.42 5.45
N ASN A 95 -0.59 5.30 4.98
CA ASN A 95 -0.62 6.71 5.36
C ASN A 95 -0.54 7.67 4.16
N GLY A 96 -1.46 8.63 4.11
CA GLY A 96 -1.33 9.80 3.24
C GLY A 96 -1.62 9.57 1.76
N PHE A 97 -2.48 8.62 1.39
CA PHE A 97 -2.79 8.33 -0.02
C PHE A 97 -4.18 8.81 -0.44
N ASN A 98 -4.33 9.16 -1.72
CA ASN A 98 -5.63 9.18 -2.38
C ASN A 98 -5.86 7.84 -3.10
N ILE A 99 -6.89 7.10 -2.68
CA ILE A 99 -7.09 5.69 -3.02
C ILE A 99 -8.44 5.51 -3.72
N SER A 100 -8.44 5.11 -4.99
CA SER A 100 -9.65 5.07 -5.81
C SER A 100 -9.64 4.00 -6.89
N GLY A 101 -10.74 3.88 -7.63
CA GLY A 101 -10.81 3.10 -8.86
C GLY A 101 -11.16 1.63 -8.69
N ALA A 102 -11.29 1.12 -7.45
CA ALA A 102 -11.87 -0.19 -7.20
C ALA A 102 -13.40 -0.13 -7.35
N ASN A 103 -13.88 0.14 -8.57
CA ASN A 103 -15.27 0.46 -8.87
C ASN A 103 -15.95 -0.53 -9.84
N GLY A 104 -15.39 -1.73 -9.96
CA GLY A 104 -15.96 -2.83 -10.71
C GLY A 104 -17.25 -3.35 -10.06
N ASN A 105 -18.24 -3.68 -10.90
CA ASN A 105 -19.58 -4.07 -10.44
C ASN A 105 -19.71 -5.57 -10.12
N ASN A 106 -18.67 -6.37 -10.37
CA ASN A 106 -18.66 -7.82 -10.19
C ASN A 106 -17.78 -8.27 -9.01
N GLY A 107 -16.91 -7.40 -8.52
CA GLY A 107 -15.98 -7.63 -7.43
C GLY A 107 -16.68 -7.60 -6.07
N ILE A 108 -16.74 -8.74 -5.40
CA ILE A 108 -17.34 -8.86 -4.06
C ILE A 108 -16.56 -8.10 -2.97
N TYR A 109 -15.36 -7.59 -3.28
CA TYR A 109 -14.51 -6.81 -2.38
C TYR A 109 -13.90 -5.57 -3.04
N ALA A 110 -14.46 -5.06 -4.14
CA ALA A 110 -13.96 -3.88 -4.86
C ALA A 110 -13.97 -2.63 -3.95
N SER A 111 -12.90 -2.44 -3.17
CA SER A 111 -12.80 -1.49 -2.07
C SER A 111 -11.48 -0.74 -2.13
N GLY A 112 -11.43 0.46 -1.55
CA GLY A 112 -10.18 1.22 -1.48
C GLY A 112 -9.12 0.44 -0.68
N ILE A 113 -9.46 0.11 0.57
CA ILE A 113 -8.62 -0.70 1.45
C ILE A 113 -9.43 -1.88 1.99
N TYR A 114 -8.94 -3.09 1.77
CA TYR A 114 -9.48 -4.31 2.34
C TYR A 114 -8.52 -4.87 3.39
N LEU A 115 -9.01 -5.13 4.60
CA LEU A 115 -8.29 -5.80 5.68
C LEU A 115 -8.86 -7.22 5.83
N ASN A 116 -8.03 -8.21 5.58
CA ASN A 116 -8.41 -9.63 5.58
C ASN A 116 -7.55 -10.41 6.57
N ASN A 117 -8.11 -10.72 7.74
CA ASN A 117 -7.37 -11.26 8.88
C ASN A 117 -6.17 -10.37 9.28
N ALA A 118 -6.35 -9.04 9.25
CA ALA A 118 -5.32 -8.06 9.54
C ALA A 118 -5.69 -7.23 10.77
N ASN A 119 -4.86 -7.27 11.81
CA ASN A 119 -5.10 -6.65 13.10
C ASN A 119 -4.06 -5.58 13.41
N TYR A 120 -4.39 -4.63 14.28
CA TYR A 120 -3.48 -3.57 14.72
C TYR A 120 -2.93 -2.69 13.57
N CYS A 121 -3.61 -2.66 12.44
CA CYS A 121 -3.27 -1.81 11.31
C CYS A 121 -3.67 -0.36 11.59
N ASN A 122 -2.99 0.58 10.93
CA ASN A 122 -3.27 2.00 11.08
C ASN A 122 -3.50 2.65 9.71
N LEU A 123 -4.70 3.19 9.48
CA LEU A 123 -5.09 3.82 8.22
C LEU A 123 -5.26 5.32 8.47
N THR A 124 -4.23 6.11 8.18
CA THR A 124 -4.17 7.54 8.55
C THR A 124 -4.02 8.45 7.34
N ASP A 125 -4.60 9.65 7.43
CA ASP A 125 -4.48 10.72 6.42
C ASP A 125 -4.80 10.31 4.96
N ASN A 126 -5.59 9.26 4.78
CA ASN A 126 -6.01 8.79 3.47
C ASN A 126 -7.32 9.46 3.02
N THR A 127 -7.43 9.74 1.73
CA THR A 127 -8.67 10.14 1.06
C THR A 127 -9.10 9.02 0.13
N ILE A 128 -10.30 8.45 0.28
CA ILE A 128 -10.66 7.18 -0.38
C ILE A 128 -11.95 7.31 -1.21
N PRO A 129 -11.94 8.08 -2.31
CA PRO A 129 -13.12 8.30 -3.15
C PRO A 129 -13.32 7.18 -4.17
N ASP A 130 -14.51 7.11 -4.76
CA ASP A 130 -14.78 6.36 -5.99
C ASP A 130 -14.37 4.86 -5.97
N ASN A 131 -14.80 4.15 -4.91
CA ASN A 131 -14.72 2.69 -4.80
C ASN A 131 -16.14 2.12 -4.61
N TYR A 132 -16.46 1.01 -5.30
CA TYR A 132 -17.84 0.53 -5.45
C TYR A 132 -18.39 -0.13 -4.19
N PHE A 133 -17.69 -1.12 -3.65
CA PHE A 133 -18.17 -1.88 -2.50
C PHE A 133 -18.06 -1.06 -1.20
N SER A 134 -16.90 -0.48 -0.93
CA SER A 134 -16.67 0.40 0.22
C SER A 134 -15.34 1.15 0.10
N ALA A 135 -15.18 2.23 0.86
CA ALA A 135 -13.87 2.86 1.03
C ALA A 135 -12.92 1.93 1.81
N ILE A 136 -13.38 1.40 2.95
CA ILE A 136 -12.63 0.51 3.83
C ILE A 136 -13.51 -0.68 4.19
N TYR A 137 -13.01 -1.89 4.00
CA TYR A 137 -13.68 -3.14 4.38
C TYR A 137 -12.82 -3.98 5.31
N LEU A 138 -13.40 -4.48 6.41
CA LEU A 138 -12.72 -5.34 7.37
C LEU A 138 -13.42 -6.71 7.40
N SER A 139 -12.65 -7.77 7.16
CA SER A 139 -13.06 -9.17 7.31
C SER A 139 -12.15 -9.84 8.33
N SER A 140 -12.76 -10.42 9.37
CA SER A 140 -12.03 -11.15 10.44
C SER A 140 -10.84 -10.39 11.03
N SER A 141 -10.99 -9.07 11.15
CA SER A 141 -9.93 -8.10 11.51
C SER A 141 -10.35 -7.30 12.73
N SER A 142 -9.39 -6.92 13.59
CA SER A 142 -9.66 -6.25 14.87
C SER A 142 -8.56 -5.28 15.29
N ASN A 143 -8.92 -4.30 16.13
CA ASN A 143 -8.01 -3.28 16.68
C ASN A 143 -7.32 -2.40 15.61
N ASN A 144 -8.07 -1.99 14.57
CA ASN A 144 -7.60 -1.15 13.46
C ASN A 144 -8.19 0.26 13.52
#